data_AF-A0A9X1K4U4-F1
#
_entry.id   AF-A0A9X1K4U4-F1
#
_cell.length_a   1.000
_cell.length_b   1.000
_cell.length_c   1.000
_cell.angle_alpha   90.00
_cell.angle_beta   90.00
_cell.angle_gamma   90.00
#
_symmetry.space_group_name_H-M   'P 1'
#
loop_
_entity.id
_entity.type
_entity.pdbx_description
1 polymer ?
#
loop_
_entity_poly.entity_id
_entity_poly.type
_entity_poly.pdbx_seq_one_letter_code
_entity_poly.pdbx_strand_id
1 'polypeptide(L)'
;MSFLADLLSTVFERRYRSALEPDLTGRSIEELCHDLLGSSGEVSGSVTARHILDRYAAMDEDGKQAFFSFLAQDLGLDPDAVRDALDAFEQDPSKSHYRAFTTASEPKRQELARRLNQIPGATAQLVQMRDDLLRYAKSRPELAPVDQDFQHLFASWFNRGFLVLRPINWESPAEVLEKIIAYEAVHAIGSWDDLRRRVQPSDRRCFAFFHPAMPNEPLIFVEVALTRGVPGSVQALLSDAREEISGVAADTAVFYSISNCQSGLAGISFGNSLIKQVAADLSRDLSGIETFVTLSPIPGLNDWLAETGLSVGEDTPAQRRAAAYYLLGAKRSDGSPRDPVARFHLGNGAHVHDVHARADLSPNGMAQSSGLMVNYLYDLTSIAQNHEGYAAERKVAASAQVQALAAEFEKTTQ
;
A
#
# COMPACT_ATOMS: atom_id res chain seq x y z
N MET A 1 2.24 7.59 -26.43
CA MET A 1 1.36 7.32 -27.58
C MET A 1 1.11 8.63 -28.30
N SER A 2 0.86 8.60 -29.62
CA SER A 2 0.72 9.81 -30.44
C SER A 2 -0.57 10.55 -30.09
N PHE A 3 -0.46 11.86 -29.81
CA PHE A 3 -1.57 12.76 -29.50
C PHE A 3 -2.73 12.68 -30.53
N LEU A 4 -2.41 12.34 -31.78
CA LEU A 4 -3.38 12.19 -32.86
C LEU A 4 -4.25 10.92 -32.71
N ALA A 5 -3.70 9.85 -32.15
CA ALA A 5 -4.43 8.60 -31.90
C ALA A 5 -5.46 8.78 -30.77
N ASP A 6 -5.07 9.48 -29.70
CA ASP A 6 -5.98 9.83 -28.60
C ASP A 6 -7.13 10.74 -29.06
N LEU A 7 -6.83 11.69 -29.96
CA LEU A 7 -7.82 12.62 -30.51
C LEU A 7 -8.81 11.92 -31.46
N LEU A 8 -8.37 10.92 -32.22
CA LEU A 8 -9.27 10.12 -33.05
C LEU A 8 -10.11 9.15 -32.19
N SER A 9 -9.51 8.49 -31.20
CA SER A 9 -10.22 7.60 -30.27
C SER A 9 -11.35 8.33 -29.55
N THR A 10 -11.07 9.54 -29.03
CA THR A 10 -12.06 10.36 -28.33
C THR A 10 -13.22 10.81 -29.24
N VAL A 11 -12.98 11.09 -30.52
CA VAL A 11 -14.03 11.46 -31.48
C VAL A 11 -14.92 10.26 -31.82
N PHE A 12 -14.35 9.07 -32.02
CA PHE A 12 -15.12 7.86 -32.28
C PHE A 12 -15.94 7.41 -31.06
N GLU A 13 -15.36 7.44 -29.86
CA GLU A 13 -16.05 7.14 -28.60
C GLU A 13 -17.25 8.07 -28.39
N ARG A 14 -17.09 9.38 -28.62
CA ARG A 14 -18.16 10.36 -28.41
C ARG A 14 -19.37 10.12 -29.33
N ARG A 15 -19.12 9.69 -30.57
CA ARG A 15 -20.18 9.38 -31.55
C ARG A 15 -20.94 8.11 -31.20
N TYR A 16 -20.25 7.07 -30.73
CA TYR A 16 -20.89 5.82 -30.29
C TYR A 16 -21.64 5.98 -28.97
N ARG A 17 -21.08 6.75 -28.02
CA ARG A 17 -21.72 7.07 -26.75
C ARG A 17 -23.10 7.69 -26.96
N SER A 18 -23.20 8.71 -27.81
CA SER A 18 -24.48 9.35 -28.13
C SER A 18 -25.52 8.43 -28.79
N ALA A 19 -25.09 7.34 -29.44
CA ALA A 19 -25.99 6.40 -30.11
C ALA A 19 -26.46 5.26 -29.20
N LEU A 20 -25.63 4.83 -28.25
CA LEU A 20 -25.92 3.72 -27.32
C LEU A 20 -26.52 4.21 -25.98
N GLU A 21 -26.29 5.47 -25.58
CA GLU A 21 -26.78 6.04 -24.32
C GLU A 21 -28.29 5.80 -24.05
N PRO A 22 -29.21 5.99 -25.02
CA PRO A 22 -30.64 5.78 -24.76
C PRO A 22 -30.98 4.34 -24.36
N ASP A 23 -30.32 3.34 -24.93
CA ASP A 23 -30.57 1.91 -24.68
C ASP A 23 -29.98 1.45 -23.31
N LEU A 24 -28.90 2.09 -22.87
CA LEU A 24 -28.21 1.74 -21.61
C LEU A 24 -28.87 2.37 -20.37
N THR A 25 -29.62 3.46 -20.53
CA THR A 25 -30.24 4.19 -19.40
C THR A 25 -31.37 3.42 -18.72
N GLY A 26 -32.12 2.59 -19.45
CA GLY A 26 -33.27 1.84 -18.92
C GLY A 26 -32.93 0.51 -18.23
N ARG A 27 -31.67 0.07 -18.31
CA ARG A 27 -31.22 -1.25 -17.84
C ARG A 27 -30.62 -1.18 -16.45
N SER A 28 -30.65 -2.27 -15.68
CA SER A 28 -30.00 -2.35 -14.36
C SER A 28 -28.47 -2.48 -14.51
N ILE A 29 -27.70 -2.21 -13.45
CA ILE A 29 -26.22 -2.37 -13.53
C ILE A 29 -25.82 -3.84 -13.71
N GLU A 30 -26.61 -4.76 -13.15
CA GLU A 30 -26.43 -6.21 -13.23
C GLU A 30 -26.62 -6.69 -14.67
N GLU A 31 -27.67 -6.22 -15.34
CA GLU A 31 -27.90 -6.48 -16.77
C GLU A 31 -26.73 -5.99 -17.62
N LEU A 32 -26.21 -4.80 -17.34
CA LEU A 32 -25.03 -4.27 -18.05
C LEU A 32 -23.78 -5.12 -17.80
N CYS A 33 -23.59 -5.65 -16.59
CA CYS A 33 -22.47 -6.54 -16.27
C CYS A 33 -22.56 -7.86 -17.06
N HIS A 34 -23.74 -8.46 -17.13
CA HIS A 34 -23.96 -9.67 -17.94
C HIS A 34 -23.72 -9.43 -19.42
N ASP A 35 -24.16 -8.29 -19.95
CA ASP A 35 -23.90 -7.89 -21.32
C ASP A 35 -22.42 -7.67 -21.59
N LEU A 36 -21.72 -6.99 -20.67
CA LEU A 36 -20.29 -6.78 -20.81
C LEU A 36 -19.55 -8.12 -20.86
N LEU A 37 -19.94 -9.09 -20.04
CA LEU A 37 -19.38 -10.46 -20.04
C LEU A 37 -19.72 -11.25 -21.32
N GLY A 38 -20.92 -11.05 -21.89
CA GLY A 38 -21.37 -11.72 -23.12
C GLY A 38 -20.88 -11.05 -24.41
N SER A 39 -20.45 -9.78 -24.35
CA SER A 39 -20.06 -9.01 -25.52
C SER A 39 -18.77 -9.54 -26.17
N SER A 40 -18.71 -9.47 -27.51
CA SER A 40 -17.54 -9.88 -28.32
C SER A 40 -16.89 -8.69 -29.07
N GLY A 41 -17.48 -7.50 -29.03
CA GLY A 41 -17.01 -6.32 -29.79
C GLY A 41 -16.38 -5.26 -28.88
N GLU A 42 -15.14 -4.88 -29.18
CA GLU A 42 -14.33 -3.94 -28.36
C GLU A 42 -15.01 -2.58 -28.13
N VAL A 43 -15.62 -2.00 -29.17
CA VAL A 43 -16.24 -0.66 -29.10
C VAL A 43 -17.54 -0.64 -28.29
N SER A 44 -18.36 -1.70 -28.39
CA SER A 44 -19.58 -1.82 -27.57
C SER A 44 -19.23 -2.09 -26.11
N GLY A 45 -18.21 -2.93 -25.88
CA GLY A 45 -17.71 -3.25 -24.55
C GLY A 45 -17.17 -2.04 -23.79
N SER A 46 -16.41 -1.15 -24.44
CA SER A 46 -15.86 0.03 -23.78
C SER A 46 -16.93 1.03 -23.32
N VAL A 47 -17.97 1.24 -24.13
CA VAL A 47 -19.12 2.11 -23.77
C VAL A 47 -19.89 1.51 -22.58
N THR A 48 -20.21 0.21 -22.62
CA THR A 48 -20.89 -0.48 -21.52
C THR A 48 -20.05 -0.45 -20.23
N ALA A 49 -18.74 -0.72 -20.32
CA ALA A 49 -17.84 -0.63 -19.18
C ALA A 49 -17.81 0.75 -18.53
N ARG A 50 -17.76 1.82 -19.35
CA ARG A 50 -17.86 3.19 -18.84
C ARG A 50 -19.17 3.44 -18.11
N HIS A 51 -20.29 3.03 -18.68
CA HIS A 51 -21.60 3.18 -18.06
C HIS A 51 -21.72 2.44 -16.72
N ILE A 52 -21.16 1.23 -16.61
CA ILE A 52 -21.12 0.48 -15.35
C ILE A 52 -20.35 1.26 -14.29
N LEU A 53 -19.15 1.74 -14.61
CA LEU A 53 -18.32 2.50 -13.66
C LEU A 53 -18.94 3.84 -13.27
N ASP A 54 -19.49 4.58 -14.23
CA ASP A 54 -20.17 5.86 -13.98
C ASP A 54 -21.42 5.65 -13.10
N ARG A 55 -22.19 4.58 -13.35
CA ARG A 55 -23.37 4.25 -12.54
C ARG A 55 -22.99 3.82 -11.14
N TYR A 56 -21.98 2.96 -10.99
CA TYR A 56 -21.47 2.56 -9.68
C TYR A 56 -21.01 3.78 -8.87
N ALA A 57 -20.27 4.70 -9.50
CA ALA A 57 -19.78 5.91 -8.84
C ALA A 57 -20.92 6.82 -8.35
N ALA A 58 -22.09 6.80 -9.01
CA ALA A 58 -23.27 7.57 -8.64
C ALA A 58 -24.20 6.86 -7.63
N MET A 59 -23.91 5.61 -7.26
CA MET A 59 -24.72 4.87 -6.28
C MET A 59 -24.51 5.40 -4.85
N ASP A 60 -25.58 5.33 -4.06
CA ASP A 60 -25.51 5.47 -2.62
C ASP A 60 -24.94 4.20 -1.95
N GLU A 61 -24.78 4.26 -0.63
CA GLU A 61 -24.16 3.17 0.15
C GLU A 61 -24.97 1.87 0.07
N ASP A 62 -26.30 1.94 -0.04
CA ASP A 62 -27.16 0.76 -0.17
C ASP A 62 -27.03 0.14 -1.56
N GLY A 63 -27.02 0.96 -2.62
CA GLY A 63 -26.78 0.53 -3.99
C GLY A 63 -25.41 -0.13 -4.18
N LYS A 64 -24.35 0.45 -3.60
CA LYS A 64 -23.00 -0.14 -3.64
C LYS A 64 -22.93 -1.49 -2.92
N GLN A 65 -23.58 -1.61 -1.76
CA GLN A 65 -23.66 -2.88 -1.02
C GLN A 65 -24.46 -3.96 -1.77
N ALA A 66 -25.55 -3.57 -2.43
CA ALA A 66 -26.30 -4.47 -3.30
C ALA A 66 -25.44 -4.96 -4.47
N PHE A 67 -24.68 -4.05 -5.10
CA PHE A 67 -23.76 -4.39 -6.18
C PHE A 67 -22.67 -5.37 -5.73
N PHE A 68 -22.06 -5.18 -4.56
CA PHE A 68 -21.09 -6.15 -4.03
C PHE A 68 -21.72 -7.51 -3.70
N SER A 69 -22.98 -7.52 -3.25
CA SER A 69 -23.71 -8.77 -3.03
C SER A 69 -23.94 -9.52 -4.35
N PHE A 70 -24.30 -8.81 -5.42
CA PHE A 70 -24.38 -9.36 -6.77
C PHE A 70 -23.03 -9.92 -7.27
N LEU A 71 -21.92 -9.21 -7.06
CA LEU A 71 -20.59 -9.73 -7.42
C LEU A 71 -20.24 -11.02 -6.67
N ALA A 72 -20.60 -11.09 -5.39
CA ALA A 72 -20.31 -12.25 -4.54
C ALA A 72 -21.18 -13.47 -4.90
N GLN A 73 -22.47 -13.24 -5.17
CA GLN A 73 -23.47 -14.31 -5.34
C GLN A 73 -23.63 -14.73 -6.81
N ASP A 74 -23.93 -13.79 -7.70
CA ASP A 74 -24.30 -14.07 -9.09
C ASP A 74 -23.08 -14.22 -10.01
N LEU A 75 -22.00 -13.51 -9.72
CA LEU A 75 -20.72 -13.63 -10.44
C LEU A 75 -19.70 -14.51 -9.70
N GLY A 76 -20.23 -15.37 -8.82
CA GLY A 76 -19.60 -16.46 -8.10
C GLY A 76 -18.93 -17.54 -8.96
N LEU A 77 -18.35 -18.52 -8.27
CA LEU A 77 -18.11 -19.83 -8.89
C LEU A 77 -19.43 -20.59 -8.94
N ASP A 78 -19.61 -21.40 -9.99
CA ASP A 78 -20.67 -22.41 -10.07
C ASP A 78 -20.09 -23.76 -9.62
N PRO A 79 -20.41 -24.25 -8.41
CA PRO A 79 -19.80 -25.46 -7.86
C PRO A 79 -20.08 -26.72 -8.70
N ASP A 80 -21.23 -26.78 -9.36
CA ASP A 80 -21.62 -27.94 -10.18
C ASP A 80 -20.82 -27.91 -11.49
N ALA A 81 -20.73 -26.75 -12.15
CA ALA A 81 -19.90 -26.61 -13.34
C ALA A 81 -18.40 -26.88 -13.07
N VAL A 82 -17.88 -26.48 -11.90
CA VAL A 82 -16.50 -26.80 -11.48
C VAL A 82 -16.32 -28.30 -11.30
N ARG A 83 -17.27 -28.98 -10.66
CA ARG A 83 -17.23 -30.42 -10.41
C ARG A 83 -17.27 -31.20 -11.73
N ASP A 84 -18.20 -30.88 -12.62
CA ASP A 84 -18.32 -31.53 -13.92
C ASP A 84 -17.05 -31.36 -14.76
N ALA A 85 -16.45 -30.17 -14.74
CA ALA A 85 -15.21 -29.89 -15.46
C ALA A 85 -13.99 -30.62 -14.86
N LEU A 86 -13.96 -30.79 -13.53
CA LEU A 86 -12.92 -31.58 -12.85
C LEU A 86 -13.06 -33.06 -13.20
N ASP A 87 -14.26 -33.63 -13.10
CA ASP A 87 -14.53 -35.03 -13.42
C ASP A 87 -14.11 -35.36 -14.87
N ALA A 88 -14.40 -34.47 -15.82
CA ALA A 88 -13.98 -34.62 -17.21
C ALA A 88 -12.46 -34.56 -17.38
N PHE A 89 -11.77 -33.67 -16.64
CA PHE A 89 -10.31 -33.57 -16.67
C PHE A 89 -9.61 -34.77 -16.02
N GLU A 90 -10.18 -35.34 -14.95
CA GLU A 90 -9.65 -36.55 -14.31
C GLU A 90 -9.78 -37.77 -15.23
N GLN A 91 -10.87 -37.87 -15.98
CA GLN A 91 -11.08 -38.96 -16.95
C GLN A 91 -10.15 -38.86 -18.16
N ASP A 92 -9.94 -37.64 -18.67
CA ASP A 92 -9.04 -37.37 -19.79
C ASP A 92 -8.32 -36.01 -19.58
N PRO A 93 -7.04 -36.02 -19.16
CA PRO A 93 -6.29 -34.80 -18.88
C PRO A 93 -5.76 -34.12 -20.15
N SER A 94 -6.66 -33.90 -21.11
CA SER A 94 -6.39 -33.22 -22.37
C SER A 94 -6.35 -31.71 -22.22
N LYS A 95 -5.73 -31.02 -23.19
CA LYS A 95 -5.68 -29.55 -23.25
C LYS A 95 -7.07 -28.89 -23.18
N SER A 96 -8.07 -29.52 -23.81
CA SER A 96 -9.46 -29.04 -23.80
C SER A 96 -10.09 -29.12 -22.42
N HIS A 97 -9.97 -30.26 -21.73
CA HIS A 97 -10.55 -30.42 -20.40
C HIS A 97 -9.81 -29.58 -19.36
N TYR A 98 -8.48 -29.45 -19.46
CA TYR A 98 -7.73 -28.52 -18.61
C TYR A 98 -8.24 -27.09 -18.77
N ARG A 99 -8.46 -26.63 -20.01
CA ARG A 99 -9.01 -25.29 -20.27
C ARG A 99 -10.41 -25.13 -19.69
N ALA A 100 -11.28 -26.12 -19.87
CA ALA A 100 -12.64 -26.11 -19.33
C ALA A 100 -12.62 -26.01 -17.80
N PHE A 101 -11.79 -26.82 -17.12
CA PHE A 101 -11.61 -26.79 -15.67
C PHE A 101 -11.09 -25.43 -15.19
N THR A 102 -10.06 -24.87 -15.82
CA THR A 102 -9.56 -23.54 -15.46
C THR A 102 -10.59 -22.43 -15.68
N THR A 103 -11.45 -22.56 -16.70
CA THR A 103 -12.49 -21.57 -17.00
C THR A 103 -13.63 -21.67 -15.98
N ALA A 104 -14.05 -22.88 -15.61
CA ALA A 104 -15.07 -23.09 -14.58
C ALA A 104 -14.59 -22.65 -13.19
N SER A 105 -13.29 -22.81 -12.91
CA SER A 105 -12.67 -22.45 -11.63
C SER A 105 -12.33 -20.97 -11.48
N GLU A 106 -12.60 -20.14 -12.49
CA GLU A 106 -12.42 -18.69 -12.43
C GLU A 106 -13.78 -17.99 -12.26
N PRO A 107 -13.99 -17.21 -11.18
CA PRO A 107 -15.22 -16.46 -11.00
C PRO A 107 -15.43 -15.42 -12.10
N LYS A 108 -16.66 -15.27 -12.59
CA LYS A 108 -17.00 -14.31 -13.66
C LYS A 108 -16.66 -12.86 -13.29
N ARG A 109 -16.63 -12.53 -11.99
CA ARG A 109 -16.22 -11.21 -11.49
C ARG A 109 -14.76 -10.85 -11.82
N GLN A 110 -13.85 -11.82 -11.95
CA GLN A 110 -12.48 -11.53 -12.40
C GLN A 110 -12.46 -11.05 -13.85
N GLU A 111 -13.19 -11.73 -14.72
CA GLU A 111 -13.32 -11.35 -16.11
C GLU A 111 -14.04 -10.01 -16.27
N LEU A 112 -15.09 -9.77 -15.48
CA LEU A 112 -15.78 -8.47 -15.43
C LEU A 112 -14.77 -7.36 -15.11
N ALA A 113 -13.99 -7.50 -14.04
CA ALA A 113 -13.00 -6.51 -13.63
C ALA A 113 -11.94 -6.28 -14.71
N ARG A 114 -11.47 -7.33 -15.41
CA ARG A 114 -10.54 -7.19 -16.54
C ARG A 114 -11.16 -6.40 -17.70
N ARG A 115 -12.43 -6.64 -18.04
CA ARG A 115 -13.15 -5.89 -19.09
C ARG A 115 -13.38 -4.43 -18.69
N LEU A 116 -13.76 -4.18 -17.44
CA LEU A 116 -13.90 -2.82 -16.90
C LEU A 116 -12.58 -2.05 -17.00
N ASN A 117 -11.45 -2.71 -16.74
CA ASN A 117 -10.12 -2.07 -16.77
C ASN A 117 -9.57 -1.79 -18.18
N GLN A 118 -10.31 -2.07 -19.25
CA GLN A 118 -9.86 -1.80 -20.63
C GLN A 118 -10.03 -0.34 -21.05
N ILE A 119 -10.76 0.46 -20.27
CA ILE A 119 -11.02 1.87 -20.61
C ILE A 119 -10.08 2.81 -19.85
N PRO A 120 -9.72 3.98 -20.43
CA PRO A 120 -8.88 4.96 -19.75
C PRO A 120 -9.44 5.40 -18.39
N GLY A 121 -8.60 5.42 -17.36
CA GLY A 121 -8.99 5.85 -16.00
C GLY A 121 -9.74 4.82 -15.16
N ALA A 122 -10.13 3.65 -15.72
CA ALA A 122 -10.86 2.63 -14.97
C ALA A 122 -10.06 2.05 -13.81
N THR A 123 -8.73 1.96 -13.93
CA THR A 123 -7.89 1.42 -12.84
C THR A 123 -8.10 2.21 -11.54
N ALA A 124 -8.14 3.54 -11.60
CA ALA A 124 -8.40 4.36 -10.42
C ALA A 124 -9.83 4.14 -9.86
N GLN A 125 -10.83 4.01 -10.75
CA GLN A 125 -12.21 3.73 -10.33
C GLN A 125 -12.35 2.35 -9.67
N LEU A 126 -11.61 1.34 -10.15
CA LEU A 126 -11.58 0.01 -9.56
C LEU A 126 -10.84 0.00 -8.21
N VAL A 127 -9.77 0.79 -8.06
CA VAL A 127 -9.11 0.99 -6.76
C VAL A 127 -10.07 1.63 -5.76
N GLN A 128 -10.85 2.64 -6.18
CA GLN A 128 -11.87 3.25 -5.33
C GLN A 128 -13.02 2.28 -5.01
N MET A 129 -13.45 1.46 -5.97
CA MET A 129 -14.44 0.41 -5.74
C MET A 129 -13.94 -0.59 -4.70
N ARG A 130 -12.66 -0.98 -4.75
CA ARG A 130 -12.09 -1.86 -3.72
C ARG A 130 -11.99 -1.17 -2.36
N ASP A 131 -11.69 0.13 -2.31
CA ASP A 131 -11.73 0.89 -1.06
C ASP A 131 -13.13 0.83 -0.42
N ASP A 132 -14.19 1.04 -1.21
CA ASP A 132 -15.58 0.87 -0.76
C ASP A 132 -15.84 -0.56 -0.26
N LEU A 133 -15.39 -1.59 -0.99
CA LEU A 133 -15.51 -2.99 -0.59
C LEU A 133 -14.85 -3.26 0.77
N LEU A 134 -13.65 -2.74 1.01
CA LEU A 134 -12.91 -2.93 2.26
C LEU A 134 -13.63 -2.28 3.45
N ARG A 135 -14.38 -1.18 3.23
CA ARG A 135 -15.23 -0.58 4.27
C ARG A 135 -16.36 -1.52 4.67
N TYR A 136 -17.04 -2.13 3.71
CA TYR A 136 -18.18 -3.03 3.98
C TYR A 136 -17.78 -4.43 4.47
N ALA A 137 -16.65 -4.96 3.99
CA ALA A 137 -16.18 -6.30 4.36
C ALA A 137 -15.93 -6.46 5.88
N LYS A 138 -15.75 -5.36 6.62
CA LYS A 138 -15.62 -5.37 8.09
C LYS A 138 -16.85 -5.92 8.81
N SER A 139 -18.04 -5.67 8.27
CA SER A 139 -19.32 -6.15 8.84
C SER A 139 -19.97 -7.27 8.02
N ARG A 140 -19.45 -7.55 6.81
CA ARG A 140 -20.04 -8.48 5.84
C ARG A 140 -18.99 -9.48 5.33
N PRO A 141 -18.71 -10.57 6.09
CA PRO A 141 -17.66 -11.53 5.75
C PRO A 141 -17.91 -12.28 4.44
N GLU A 142 -19.15 -12.35 3.97
CA GLU A 142 -19.51 -12.93 2.67
C GLU A 142 -18.89 -12.19 1.47
N LEU A 143 -18.40 -10.96 1.67
CA LEU A 143 -17.73 -10.18 0.63
C LEU A 143 -16.23 -10.49 0.49
N ALA A 144 -15.64 -11.25 1.42
CA ALA A 144 -14.22 -11.58 1.41
C ALA A 144 -13.73 -12.25 0.10
N PRO A 145 -14.49 -13.17 -0.53
CA PRO A 145 -14.10 -13.74 -1.82
C PRO A 145 -13.99 -12.70 -2.95
N VAL A 146 -14.77 -11.60 -2.90
CA VAL A 146 -14.67 -10.52 -3.88
C VAL A 146 -13.35 -9.76 -3.69
N ASP A 147 -12.97 -9.46 -2.45
CA ASP A 147 -11.68 -8.79 -2.17
C ASP A 147 -10.50 -9.68 -2.58
N GLN A 148 -10.58 -10.99 -2.38
CA GLN A 148 -9.55 -11.93 -2.79
C GLN A 148 -9.25 -11.85 -4.30
N ASP A 149 -10.28 -11.70 -5.12
CA ASP A 149 -10.12 -11.57 -6.58
C ASP A 149 -9.60 -10.19 -6.99
N PHE A 150 -10.03 -9.13 -6.31
CA PHE A 150 -9.42 -7.82 -6.47
C PHE A 150 -7.93 -7.84 -6.13
N GLN A 151 -7.54 -8.49 -5.02
CA GLN A 151 -6.14 -8.65 -4.66
C GLN A 151 -5.35 -9.40 -5.72
N HIS A 152 -5.92 -10.49 -6.26
CA HIS A 152 -5.30 -11.26 -7.34
C HIS A 152 -5.04 -10.38 -8.58
N LEU A 153 -6.05 -9.64 -9.04
CA LEU A 153 -5.94 -8.78 -10.21
C LEU A 153 -4.98 -7.61 -9.96
N PHE A 154 -5.08 -6.94 -8.81
CA PHE A 154 -4.24 -5.79 -8.49
C PHE A 154 -2.78 -6.19 -8.28
N ALA A 155 -2.48 -7.38 -7.75
CA ALA A 155 -1.11 -7.87 -7.68
C ALA A 155 -0.45 -8.00 -9.07
N SER A 156 -1.23 -8.33 -10.09
CA SER A 156 -0.77 -8.38 -11.48
C SER A 156 -0.68 -7.00 -12.11
N TRP A 157 -1.70 -6.15 -11.91
CA TRP A 157 -1.76 -4.83 -12.54
C TRP A 157 -0.77 -3.82 -11.96
N PHE A 158 -0.55 -3.86 -10.64
CA PHE A 158 0.40 -3.00 -9.93
C PHE A 158 1.76 -3.68 -9.73
N ASN A 159 2.21 -4.40 -10.75
CA ASN A 159 3.53 -5.00 -10.74
C ASN A 159 4.61 -3.92 -10.55
N ARG A 160 5.53 -4.18 -9.60
CA ARG A 160 6.71 -3.36 -9.33
C ARG A 160 7.44 -2.89 -10.59
N GLY A 161 7.54 -3.72 -11.63
CA GLY A 161 8.25 -3.39 -12.87
C GLY A 161 7.74 -2.14 -13.58
N PHE A 162 6.51 -1.71 -13.29
CA PHE A 162 5.92 -0.50 -13.86
C PHE A 162 5.93 0.70 -12.92
N LEU A 163 6.34 0.54 -11.66
CA LEU A 163 6.41 1.66 -10.73
C LEU A 163 7.55 2.60 -11.10
N VAL A 164 7.23 3.88 -11.21
CA VAL A 164 8.17 4.94 -11.54
C VAL A 164 8.37 5.78 -10.29
N LEU A 165 9.59 5.78 -9.76
CA LEU A 165 10.01 6.70 -8.71
C LEU A 165 10.21 8.10 -9.30
N ARG A 166 9.63 9.12 -8.69
CA ARG A 166 9.83 10.52 -9.04
C ARG A 166 10.17 11.34 -7.81
N PRO A 167 11.13 12.28 -7.89
CA PRO A 167 11.33 13.26 -6.83
C PRO A 167 10.12 14.20 -6.76
N ILE A 168 9.73 14.57 -5.54
CA ILE A 168 8.70 15.55 -5.24
C ILE A 168 9.36 16.74 -4.55
N ASN A 169 9.12 17.92 -5.10
CA ASN A 169 9.71 19.18 -4.65
C ASN A 169 8.71 20.33 -4.85
N TRP A 170 9.10 21.55 -4.50
CA TRP A 170 8.24 22.73 -4.62
C TRP A 170 7.89 23.14 -6.07
N GLU A 171 8.59 22.57 -7.07
CA GLU A 171 8.31 22.78 -8.49
C GLU A 171 7.33 21.74 -9.06
N SER A 172 6.97 20.73 -8.26
CA SER A 172 6.04 19.68 -8.66
C SER A 172 4.62 20.23 -8.88
N PRO A 173 3.80 19.61 -9.75
CA PRO A 173 2.44 20.08 -10.01
C PRO A 173 1.61 20.20 -8.73
N ALA A 174 0.87 21.31 -8.59
CA ALA A 174 0.07 21.60 -7.40
C ALA A 174 -0.94 20.48 -7.07
N GLU A 175 -1.54 19.83 -8.08
CA GLU A 175 -2.44 18.68 -7.91
C GLU A 175 -1.75 17.52 -7.18
N VAL A 176 -0.48 17.25 -7.47
CA VAL A 176 0.29 16.19 -6.80
C VAL A 176 0.61 16.61 -5.36
N LEU A 177 1.01 17.86 -5.16
CA LEU A 177 1.31 18.40 -3.82
C LEU A 177 0.09 18.40 -2.90
N GLU A 178 -1.09 18.75 -3.42
CA GLU A 178 -2.36 18.68 -2.69
C GLU A 178 -2.68 17.24 -2.25
N LYS A 179 -2.44 16.26 -3.13
CA LYS A 179 -2.59 14.84 -2.80
C LYS A 179 -1.61 14.37 -1.71
N ILE A 180 -0.37 14.84 -1.72
CA ILE A 180 0.59 14.54 -0.64
C ILE A 180 0.07 15.05 0.70
N ILE A 181 -0.50 16.27 0.75
CA ILE A 181 -1.15 16.79 1.98
C ILE A 181 -2.29 15.88 2.41
N ALA A 182 -3.16 15.49 1.47
CA ALA A 182 -4.34 14.67 1.76
C ALA A 182 -4.00 13.24 2.23
N TYR A 183 -2.88 12.68 1.78
CA TYR A 183 -2.50 11.30 2.03
C TYR A 183 -1.48 11.09 3.15
N GLU A 184 -0.99 12.15 3.78
CA GLU A 184 -0.02 12.02 4.87
C GLU A 184 -0.63 11.39 6.11
N ALA A 185 -0.25 10.14 6.37
CA ALA A 185 -0.85 9.28 7.37
C ALA A 185 -0.01 9.15 8.66
N VAL A 186 1.27 9.53 8.65
CA VAL A 186 2.19 9.35 9.78
C VAL A 186 2.27 10.64 10.59
N HIS A 187 2.48 11.78 9.92
CA HIS A 187 2.65 13.10 10.51
C HIS A 187 1.83 14.13 9.74
N ALA A 188 0.54 14.27 10.09
CA ALA A 188 -0.42 15.13 9.40
C ALA A 188 0.17 16.49 8.94
N ILE A 189 -0.03 16.82 7.66
CA ILE A 189 0.39 18.10 7.09
C ILE A 189 -0.76 19.10 7.22
N GLY A 190 -0.60 20.08 8.11
CA GLY A 190 -1.69 20.98 8.48
C GLY A 190 -1.92 22.14 7.50
N SER A 191 -0.96 22.43 6.62
CA SER A 191 -1.02 23.57 5.70
C SER A 191 -0.04 23.47 4.53
N TRP A 192 -0.23 24.31 3.52
CA TRP A 192 0.75 24.48 2.42
C TRP A 192 2.13 24.93 2.92
N ASP A 193 2.19 25.72 3.99
CA ASP A 193 3.46 26.13 4.58
C ASP A 193 4.17 24.95 5.26
N ASP A 194 3.41 24.05 5.90
CA ASP A 194 3.97 22.80 6.45
C ASP A 194 4.52 21.91 5.33
N LEU A 195 3.74 21.68 4.25
CA LEU A 195 4.25 20.96 3.07
C LEU A 195 5.53 21.59 2.53
N ARG A 196 5.55 22.92 2.39
CA ARG A 196 6.71 23.66 1.89
C ARG A 196 7.95 23.39 2.74
N ARG A 197 7.83 23.38 4.06
CA ARG A 197 8.94 23.06 4.99
C ARG A 197 9.46 21.63 4.85
N ARG A 198 8.68 20.71 4.28
CA ARG A 198 9.05 19.31 4.06
C ARG A 198 9.59 19.00 2.67
N VAL A 199 9.37 19.86 1.67
CA VAL A 199 9.81 19.58 0.29
C VAL A 199 10.70 20.65 -0.34
N GLN A 200 10.79 21.86 0.24
CA GLN A 200 11.62 22.95 -0.27
C GLN A 200 13.06 22.96 0.30
N PRO A 201 13.29 22.77 1.62
CA PRO A 201 14.65 22.87 2.18
C PRO A 201 15.62 21.87 1.57
N SER A 202 16.89 22.28 1.45
CA SER A 202 17.92 21.45 0.80
C SER A 202 18.27 20.17 1.57
N ASP A 203 17.92 20.11 2.85
CA ASP A 203 18.04 18.96 3.74
C ASP A 203 16.74 18.17 3.87
N ARG A 204 15.79 18.40 2.98
CA ARG A 204 14.59 17.57 2.82
C ARG A 204 14.54 17.01 1.42
N ARG A 205 14.07 15.76 1.32
CA ARG A 205 13.79 15.09 0.06
C ARG A 205 12.45 14.39 0.20
N CYS A 206 11.65 14.46 -0.84
CA CYS A 206 10.42 13.70 -0.92
C CYS A 206 10.43 12.95 -2.25
N PHE A 207 9.93 11.72 -2.23
CA PHE A 207 9.82 10.89 -3.40
C PHE A 207 8.44 10.26 -3.45
N ALA A 208 7.91 10.02 -4.64
CA ALA A 208 6.68 9.27 -4.81
C ALA A 208 6.79 8.24 -5.93
N PHE A 209 6.14 7.10 -5.72
CA PHE A 209 5.98 6.04 -6.71
C PHE A 209 4.66 6.23 -7.45
N PHE A 210 4.76 6.27 -8.78
CA PHE A 210 3.62 6.39 -9.68
C PHE A 210 3.46 5.12 -10.51
N HIS A 211 2.24 4.83 -10.92
CA HIS A 211 1.95 3.78 -11.88
C HIS A 211 1.44 4.37 -13.20
N PRO A 212 1.82 3.85 -14.38
CA PRO A 212 1.38 4.38 -15.67
C PRO A 212 -0.14 4.45 -15.85
N ALA A 213 -0.88 3.53 -15.21
CA ALA A 213 -2.34 3.53 -15.24
C ALA A 213 -2.98 4.60 -14.33
N MET A 214 -2.21 5.18 -13.41
CA MET A 214 -2.62 6.23 -12.48
C MET A 214 -1.53 7.32 -12.40
N PRO A 215 -1.24 8.03 -13.52
CA PRO A 215 -0.01 8.80 -13.69
C PRO A 215 0.10 10.06 -12.82
N ASN A 216 -1.05 10.57 -12.34
CA ASN A 216 -1.18 11.73 -11.46
C ASN A 216 -1.47 11.33 -10.01
N GLU A 217 -1.41 10.03 -9.71
CA GLU A 217 -1.74 9.48 -8.40
C GLU A 217 -0.46 8.94 -7.75
N PRO A 218 0.05 9.58 -6.69
CA PRO A 218 1.09 8.95 -5.90
C PRO A 218 0.49 7.70 -5.25
N LEU A 219 1.11 6.54 -5.44
CA LEU A 219 0.68 5.31 -4.78
C LEU A 219 1.34 5.16 -3.41
N ILE A 220 2.61 5.53 -3.37
CA ILE A 220 3.42 5.56 -2.15
C ILE A 220 4.24 6.84 -2.22
N PHE A 221 4.35 7.57 -1.12
CA PHE A 221 5.40 8.58 -1.00
C PHE A 221 6.25 8.36 0.24
N VAL A 222 7.45 8.92 0.17
CA VAL A 222 8.52 8.74 1.11
C VAL A 222 9.12 10.11 1.41
N GLU A 223 9.03 10.54 2.66
CA GLU A 223 9.69 11.74 3.14
C GLU A 223 11.01 11.40 3.83
N VAL A 224 12.05 12.14 3.46
CA VAL A 224 13.42 11.94 3.93
C VAL A 224 13.98 13.25 4.46
N ALA A 225 14.51 13.20 5.68
CA ALA A 225 15.32 14.26 6.25
C ALA A 225 16.80 13.90 6.13
N LEU A 226 17.60 14.86 5.67
CA LEU A 226 19.05 14.74 5.61
C LEU A 226 19.62 15.35 6.90
N THR A 227 20.37 14.56 7.66
CA THR A 227 20.85 14.93 9.01
C THR A 227 22.33 14.62 9.18
N ARG A 228 22.89 15.07 10.31
CA ARG A 228 24.15 14.58 10.86
C ARG A 228 23.83 13.62 12.00
N GLY A 229 24.10 12.34 11.79
CA GLY A 229 23.76 11.26 12.71
C GLY A 229 22.27 10.87 12.71
N VAL A 230 22.00 9.81 13.47
CA VAL A 230 20.68 9.17 13.58
C VAL A 230 19.79 9.89 14.60
N PRO A 231 18.59 10.37 14.21
CA PRO A 231 17.68 11.05 15.13
C PRO A 231 16.86 10.06 15.96
N GLY A 232 16.48 10.51 17.17
CA GLY A 232 15.61 9.78 18.09
C GLY A 232 14.28 10.47 18.43
N SER A 233 13.94 11.60 17.77
CA SER A 233 12.68 12.31 18.01
C SER A 233 12.15 12.96 16.74
N VAL A 234 10.87 12.71 16.44
CA VAL A 234 10.23 13.30 15.26
C VAL A 234 9.89 14.77 15.48
N GLN A 235 9.55 15.17 16.72
CA GLN A 235 9.35 16.58 17.05
C GLN A 235 10.62 17.41 16.80
N ALA A 236 11.80 16.88 17.13
CA ALA A 236 13.06 17.54 16.81
C ALA A 236 13.29 17.64 15.30
N LEU A 237 12.92 16.59 14.55
CA LEU A 237 13.09 16.53 13.09
C LEU A 237 12.16 17.49 12.34
N LEU A 238 10.93 17.67 12.83
CA LEU A 238 9.89 18.52 12.24
C LEU A 238 9.81 19.92 12.86
N SER A 239 10.69 20.26 13.80
CA SER A 239 10.65 21.55 14.49
C SER A 239 10.89 22.73 13.54
N ASP A 240 10.07 23.77 13.65
CA ASP A 240 10.26 25.04 12.93
C ASP A 240 11.53 25.79 13.39
N ALA A 241 12.04 25.48 14.58
CA ALA A 241 13.24 26.11 15.15
C ALA A 241 14.54 25.36 14.81
N ARG A 242 14.48 24.36 13.94
CA ARG A 242 15.65 23.58 13.53
C ARG A 242 16.61 24.44 12.68
N GLU A 243 17.90 24.18 12.81
CA GLU A 243 18.88 24.71 11.88
C GLU A 243 18.86 23.89 10.58
N GLU A 244 18.59 24.54 9.45
CA GLU A 244 18.69 23.91 8.14
C GLU A 244 20.15 23.65 7.79
N ILE A 245 20.48 22.42 7.39
CA ILE A 245 21.81 22.11 6.87
C ILE A 245 21.78 22.06 5.35
N SER A 246 22.96 22.20 4.73
CA SER A 246 23.09 21.85 3.32
C SER A 246 22.97 20.33 3.16
N GLY A 247 22.22 19.87 2.16
CA GLY A 247 22.13 18.44 1.85
C GLY A 247 23.50 17.77 1.59
N VAL A 248 24.51 18.53 1.14
CA VAL A 248 25.89 18.04 0.93
C VAL A 248 26.65 17.83 2.25
N ALA A 249 26.23 18.52 3.32
CA ALA A 249 26.85 18.45 4.63
C ALA A 249 26.27 17.32 5.50
N ALA A 250 25.22 16.64 5.04
CA ALA A 250 24.59 15.52 5.73
C ALA A 250 25.36 14.22 5.53
N ASP A 251 25.31 13.34 6.54
CA ASP A 251 25.90 11.99 6.51
C ASP A 251 24.83 10.88 6.60
N THR A 252 23.59 11.26 6.94
CA THR A 252 22.49 10.35 7.24
C THR A 252 21.24 10.77 6.49
N ALA A 253 20.60 9.80 5.82
CA ALA A 253 19.26 9.93 5.26
C ALA A 253 18.25 9.23 6.18
N VAL A 254 17.31 10.01 6.70
CA VAL A 254 16.30 9.58 7.67
C VAL A 254 14.93 9.49 7.00
N PHE A 255 14.45 8.29 6.74
CA PHE A 255 13.09 8.00 6.27
C PHE A 255 12.11 8.15 7.43
N TYR A 256 11.46 9.32 7.56
CA TYR A 256 10.59 9.63 8.70
C TYR A 256 9.10 9.50 8.38
N SER A 257 8.72 9.48 7.11
CA SER A 257 7.34 9.15 6.69
C SER A 257 7.36 8.28 5.43
N ILE A 258 6.58 7.20 5.45
CA ILE A 258 6.30 6.33 4.31
C ILE A 258 4.80 6.06 4.31
N SER A 259 4.10 6.62 3.34
CA SER A 259 2.64 6.62 3.30
C SER A 259 2.17 5.86 2.07
N ASN A 260 1.25 4.90 2.26
CA ASN A 260 0.46 4.33 1.16
C ASN A 260 -0.76 5.22 0.96
N CYS A 261 -0.87 5.82 -0.21
CA CYS A 261 -1.89 6.82 -0.51
C CYS A 261 -3.24 6.21 -0.84
N GLN A 262 -3.26 4.93 -1.23
CA GLN A 262 -4.45 4.28 -1.78
C GLN A 262 -4.89 3.16 -0.86
N SER A 263 -5.93 3.42 -0.06
CA SER A 263 -6.57 2.42 0.82
C SER A 263 -7.08 1.22 0.03
N GLY A 264 -7.58 1.45 -1.20
CA GLY A 264 -7.93 0.40 -2.16
C GLY A 264 -6.73 -0.44 -2.63
N LEU A 265 -5.49 -0.09 -2.32
CA LEU A 265 -4.31 -0.92 -2.56
C LEU A 265 -3.76 -1.56 -1.27
N ALA A 266 -4.51 -1.53 -0.17
CA ALA A 266 -4.15 -2.23 1.05
C ALA A 266 -3.91 -3.73 0.78
N GLY A 267 -2.77 -4.23 1.26
CA GLY A 267 -2.34 -5.63 1.06
C GLY A 267 -1.67 -5.91 -0.29
N ILE A 268 -1.66 -4.96 -1.23
CA ILE A 268 -0.96 -5.14 -2.52
C ILE A 268 0.52 -4.83 -2.32
N SER A 269 1.37 -5.81 -2.62
CA SER A 269 2.83 -5.61 -2.53
C SER A 269 3.35 -4.89 -3.77
N PHE A 270 4.01 -3.77 -3.54
CA PHE A 270 4.79 -3.04 -4.56
C PHE A 270 6.25 -3.52 -4.63
N GLY A 271 6.54 -4.66 -3.99
CA GLY A 271 7.86 -5.26 -3.88
C GLY A 271 8.69 -4.74 -2.69
N ASN A 272 9.74 -5.51 -2.37
CA ASN A 272 10.56 -5.36 -1.15
C ASN A 272 11.84 -4.55 -1.38
N SER A 273 11.78 -3.49 -2.17
CA SER A 273 12.98 -2.68 -2.48
C SER A 273 12.68 -1.21 -2.76
N LEU A 274 11.51 -0.72 -2.34
CA LEU A 274 11.14 0.69 -2.52
C LEU A 274 12.19 1.59 -1.89
N ILE A 275 12.53 1.31 -0.62
CA ILE A 275 13.52 2.08 0.13
C ILE A 275 14.93 1.92 -0.45
N LYS A 276 15.26 0.73 -0.98
CA LYS A 276 16.54 0.51 -1.67
C LYS A 276 16.69 1.41 -2.89
N GLN A 277 15.61 1.65 -3.63
CA GLN A 277 15.66 2.54 -4.80
C GLN A 277 15.86 4.01 -4.38
N VAL A 278 15.12 4.46 -3.36
CA VAL A 278 15.30 5.81 -2.82
C VAL A 278 16.71 6.01 -2.24
N ALA A 279 17.21 5.03 -1.48
CA ALA A 279 18.56 5.06 -0.93
C ALA A 279 19.63 5.10 -2.04
N ALA A 280 19.48 4.30 -3.09
CA ALA A 280 20.40 4.29 -4.22
C ALA A 280 20.42 5.61 -4.99
N ASP A 281 19.27 6.27 -5.15
CA ASP A 281 19.18 7.59 -5.79
C ASP A 281 19.82 8.66 -4.90
N LEU A 282 19.57 8.64 -3.58
CA LEU A 282 20.22 9.53 -2.63
C LEU A 282 21.75 9.35 -2.60
N SER A 283 22.26 8.12 -2.57
CA SER A 283 23.70 7.85 -2.63
C SER A 283 24.36 8.37 -3.91
N ARG A 284 23.62 8.35 -5.03
CA ARG A 284 24.13 8.83 -6.32
C ARG A 284 24.22 10.35 -6.34
N ASP A 285 23.21 11.02 -5.81
CA ASP A 285 23.10 12.47 -5.84
C ASP A 285 23.91 13.16 -4.73
N LEU A 286 24.07 12.47 -3.59
CA LEU A 286 24.71 12.99 -2.37
C LEU A 286 25.72 11.97 -1.85
N SER A 287 26.97 12.07 -2.33
CA SER A 287 28.04 11.14 -1.97
C SER A 287 28.45 11.14 -0.49
N GLY A 288 28.05 12.16 0.27
CA GLY A 288 28.30 12.24 1.72
C GLY A 288 27.37 11.37 2.56
N ILE A 289 26.26 10.86 2.00
CA ILE A 289 25.29 10.04 2.75
C ILE A 289 25.81 8.60 2.85
N GLU A 290 26.17 8.21 4.07
CA GLU A 290 26.68 6.88 4.39
C GLU A 290 25.64 6.03 5.16
N THR A 291 24.74 6.69 5.91
CA THR A 291 23.77 6.02 6.77
C THR A 291 22.34 6.18 6.24
N PHE A 292 21.62 5.07 6.11
CA PHE A 292 20.21 5.04 5.68
C PHE A 292 19.35 4.45 6.78
N VAL A 293 18.59 5.29 7.47
CA VAL A 293 17.85 4.89 8.67
C VAL A 293 16.42 5.40 8.62
N THR A 294 15.49 4.74 9.28
CA THR A 294 14.13 5.26 9.42
C THR A 294 13.93 5.87 10.80
N LEU A 295 12.91 6.70 10.97
CA LEU A 295 12.34 6.99 12.28
C LEU A 295 10.86 6.62 12.20
N SER A 296 10.56 5.37 12.57
CA SER A 296 9.26 4.73 12.31
C SER A 296 8.40 4.61 13.57
N PRO A 297 7.06 4.67 13.46
CA PRO A 297 6.16 4.40 14.57
C PRO A 297 6.15 2.90 14.94
N ILE A 298 5.62 2.57 16.13
CA ILE A 298 5.44 1.18 16.62
C ILE A 298 3.94 0.90 16.88
N PRO A 299 3.10 0.86 15.84
CA PRO A 299 1.66 0.73 16.02
C PRO A 299 1.25 -0.61 16.62
N GLY A 300 0.36 -0.57 17.62
CA GLY A 300 -0.19 -1.76 18.27
C GLY A 300 0.65 -2.30 19.42
N LEU A 301 1.70 -1.57 19.85
CA LEU A 301 2.45 -1.89 21.07
C LEU A 301 1.56 -1.80 22.31
N ASN A 302 0.80 -0.71 22.45
CA ASN A 302 -0.07 -0.51 23.60
C ASN A 302 -1.18 -1.57 23.68
N ASP A 303 -1.78 -1.91 22.54
CA ASP A 303 -2.78 -2.99 22.45
C ASP A 303 -2.17 -4.34 22.87
N TRP A 304 -0.95 -4.63 22.41
CA TRP A 304 -0.26 -5.87 22.78
C TRP A 304 0.08 -5.93 24.28
N LEU A 305 0.52 -4.82 24.87
CA LEU A 305 0.76 -4.74 26.32
C LEU A 305 -0.52 -4.99 27.11
N ALA A 306 -1.64 -4.38 26.69
CA ALA A 306 -2.94 -4.57 27.32
C ALA A 306 -3.43 -6.03 27.22
N GLU A 307 -3.32 -6.64 26.04
CA GLU A 307 -3.71 -8.04 25.81
C GLU A 307 -2.88 -9.05 26.62
N THR A 308 -1.60 -8.75 26.84
CA THR A 308 -0.69 -9.63 27.60
C THR A 308 -0.71 -9.36 29.11
N GLY A 309 -1.44 -8.33 29.56
CA GLY A 309 -1.45 -7.91 30.96
C GLY A 309 -0.11 -7.34 31.45
N LEU A 310 0.79 -6.99 30.53
CA LEU A 310 2.09 -6.42 30.84
C LEU A 310 1.94 -4.92 31.08
N SER A 311 2.44 -4.44 32.22
CA SER A 311 2.47 -3.01 32.53
C SER A 311 3.91 -2.51 32.52
N VAL A 312 4.17 -1.55 31.64
CA VAL A 312 5.36 -0.72 31.67
C VAL A 312 4.95 0.65 32.19
N GLY A 313 5.49 1.04 33.34
CA GLY A 313 5.27 2.38 33.90
C GLY A 313 5.84 3.48 33.02
N GLU A 314 5.97 4.68 33.58
CA GLU A 314 6.52 5.85 32.86
C GLU A 314 8.07 5.83 32.75
N ASP A 315 8.72 4.75 33.21
CA ASP A 315 10.16 4.58 33.16
C ASP A 315 10.64 4.32 31.71
N THR A 316 11.39 5.28 31.17
CA THR A 316 11.83 5.22 29.76
C THR A 316 12.71 4.00 29.43
N PRO A 317 13.66 3.54 30.26
CA PRO A 317 14.35 2.26 30.04
C PRO A 317 13.41 1.06 29.99
N ALA A 318 12.43 0.95 30.91
CA ALA A 318 11.47 -0.15 30.90
C ALA A 318 10.61 -0.17 29.62
N GLN A 319 10.15 1.01 29.19
CA GLN A 319 9.39 1.18 27.95
C GLN A 319 10.21 0.74 26.72
N ARG A 320 11.48 1.12 26.63
CA ARG A 320 12.38 0.70 25.54
C ARG A 320 12.59 -0.82 25.52
N ARG A 321 12.77 -1.44 26.69
CA ARG A 321 12.88 -2.91 26.84
C ARG A 321 11.61 -3.62 26.34
N ALA A 322 10.43 -3.14 26.74
CA ALA A 322 9.16 -3.70 26.28
C ALA A 322 8.97 -3.58 24.77
N ALA A 323 9.28 -2.42 24.19
CA ALA A 323 9.21 -2.22 22.74
C ALA A 323 10.21 -3.11 21.98
N ALA A 324 11.45 -3.25 22.46
CA ALA A 324 12.42 -4.15 21.86
C ALA A 324 11.90 -5.61 21.89
N TYR A 325 11.35 -6.06 23.01
CA TYR A 325 10.77 -7.40 23.12
C TYR A 325 9.55 -7.58 22.21
N TYR A 326 8.67 -6.58 22.11
CA TYR A 326 7.54 -6.60 21.19
C TYR A 326 7.99 -6.75 19.72
N LEU A 327 8.92 -5.92 19.28
CA LEU A 327 9.43 -5.92 17.90
C LEU A 327 10.11 -7.25 17.52
N LEU A 328 10.87 -7.85 18.45
CA LEU A 328 11.67 -9.04 18.20
C LEU A 328 10.91 -10.34 18.48
N GLY A 329 10.10 -10.38 19.53
CA GLY A 329 9.49 -11.58 20.09
C GLY A 329 8.00 -11.75 19.79
N ALA A 330 7.21 -10.68 19.70
CA ALA A 330 5.77 -10.81 19.47
C ALA A 330 5.48 -11.23 18.02
N LYS A 331 4.84 -12.40 17.83
CA LYS A 331 4.50 -12.96 16.51
C LYS A 331 2.99 -13.11 16.29
N ARG A 332 2.60 -13.12 15.02
CA ARG A 332 1.29 -13.56 14.53
C ARG A 332 1.25 -15.09 14.40
N SER A 333 0.07 -15.63 14.11
CA SER A 333 -0.14 -17.06 13.84
C SER A 333 0.69 -17.60 12.67
N ASP A 334 1.07 -16.74 11.72
CA ASP A 334 1.93 -17.08 10.57
C ASP A 334 3.44 -16.96 10.87
N GLY A 335 3.81 -16.69 12.13
CA GLY A 335 5.20 -16.51 12.57
C GLY A 335 5.83 -15.16 12.21
N SER A 336 5.11 -14.27 11.51
CA SER A 336 5.61 -12.93 11.21
C SER A 336 5.54 -12.00 12.45
N PRO A 337 6.40 -10.97 12.56
CA PRO A 337 6.30 -9.95 13.59
C PRO A 337 4.89 -9.37 13.71
N ARG A 338 4.44 -9.15 14.94
CA ARG A 338 3.10 -8.59 15.22
C ARG A 338 2.95 -7.17 14.69
N ASP A 339 3.98 -6.35 14.87
CA ASP A 339 4.04 -4.98 14.39
C ASP A 339 4.04 -4.93 12.84
N PRO A 340 3.08 -4.23 12.20
CA PRO A 340 3.01 -4.14 10.75
C PRO A 340 4.16 -3.36 10.11
N VAL A 341 4.71 -2.36 10.80
CA VAL A 341 5.80 -1.52 10.32
C VAL A 341 7.12 -2.29 10.38
N ALA A 342 7.33 -3.13 11.39
CA ALA A 342 8.41 -4.10 11.46
C ALA A 342 8.35 -5.08 10.30
N ARG A 343 7.17 -5.65 10.00
CA ARG A 343 7.01 -6.53 8.84
C ARG A 343 7.41 -5.84 7.53
N PHE A 344 7.04 -4.58 7.37
CA PHE A 344 7.40 -3.79 6.20
C PHE A 344 8.91 -3.57 6.09
N HIS A 345 9.57 -3.05 7.12
CA HIS A 345 10.99 -2.72 7.05
C HIS A 345 11.90 -3.95 7.01
N LEU A 346 11.61 -4.98 7.81
CA LEU A 346 12.31 -6.27 7.76
C LEU A 346 12.08 -6.96 6.40
N GLY A 347 10.85 -6.87 5.88
CA GLY A 347 10.51 -7.31 4.52
C GLY A 347 11.35 -6.61 3.46
N ASN A 348 11.73 -5.35 3.66
CA ASN A 348 12.63 -4.59 2.77
C ASN A 348 14.14 -4.77 3.10
N GLY A 349 14.49 -5.69 4.00
CA GLY A 349 15.89 -6.03 4.32
C GLY A 349 16.58 -5.12 5.34
N ALA A 350 15.82 -4.27 6.04
CA ALA A 350 16.37 -3.52 7.16
C ALA A 350 16.56 -4.41 8.40
N HIS A 351 17.26 -3.89 9.41
CA HIS A 351 17.29 -4.47 10.75
C HIS A 351 16.82 -3.47 11.80
N VAL A 352 16.29 -3.96 12.91
CA VAL A 352 15.91 -3.12 14.07
C VAL A 352 17.18 -2.54 14.69
N HIS A 353 17.37 -1.23 14.63
CA HIS A 353 18.63 -0.57 14.97
C HIS A 353 18.64 -0.04 16.41
N ASP A 354 17.66 0.80 16.77
CA ASP A 354 17.49 1.35 18.13
C ASP A 354 16.01 1.67 18.38
N VAL A 355 15.64 1.79 19.65
CA VAL A 355 14.30 2.13 20.12
C VAL A 355 14.39 3.40 20.96
N HIS A 356 13.53 4.36 20.68
CA HIS A 356 13.54 5.70 21.28
C HIS A 356 12.29 5.94 22.10
N ALA A 357 12.46 6.34 23.37
CA ALA A 357 11.37 6.80 24.21
C ALA A 357 11.15 8.30 24.03
N ARG A 358 9.91 8.76 24.24
CA ARG A 358 9.51 10.17 24.07
C ARG A 358 9.85 10.72 22.69
N ALA A 359 9.81 9.85 21.69
CA ALA A 359 10.21 10.11 20.32
C ALA A 359 9.08 10.69 19.48
N ASP A 360 7.83 10.30 19.77
CA ASP A 360 6.62 10.93 19.25
C ASP A 360 5.60 11.23 20.35
N LEU A 361 5.56 12.47 20.81
CA LEU A 361 4.61 12.93 21.83
C LEU A 361 3.26 13.41 21.25
N SER A 362 3.00 13.17 19.96
CA SER A 362 1.70 13.45 19.37
C SER A 362 0.60 12.60 20.03
N PRO A 363 -0.67 13.03 20.01
CA PRO A 363 -1.77 12.20 20.51
C PRO A 363 -1.81 10.80 19.88
N ASN A 364 -1.46 10.70 18.59
CA ASN A 364 -1.40 9.42 17.88
C ASN A 364 -0.22 8.55 18.36
N GLY A 365 0.99 9.11 18.46
CA GLY A 365 2.17 8.39 18.95
C GLY A 365 1.99 7.88 20.39
N MET A 366 1.37 8.70 21.24
CA MET A 366 1.01 8.32 22.61
C MET A 366 -0.03 7.20 22.64
N ALA A 367 -1.08 7.27 21.80
CA ALA A 367 -2.10 6.23 21.73
C ALA A 367 -1.55 4.89 21.23
N GLN A 368 -0.71 4.91 20.20
CA GLN A 368 -0.20 3.70 19.54
C GLN A 368 0.87 2.97 20.35
N SER A 369 1.77 3.72 20.99
CA SER A 369 3.03 3.18 21.52
C SER A 369 3.60 3.95 22.72
N SER A 370 2.79 4.76 23.40
CA SER A 370 3.24 5.63 24.51
C SER A 370 4.42 6.52 24.12
N GLY A 371 4.44 6.96 22.86
CA GLY A 371 5.46 7.85 22.29
C GLY A 371 6.80 7.20 22.02
N LEU A 372 6.84 5.87 21.90
CA LEU A 372 8.01 5.13 21.45
C LEU A 372 8.11 5.14 19.92
N MET A 373 9.32 5.26 19.40
CA MET A 373 9.62 5.06 17.98
C MET A 373 10.82 4.14 17.82
N VAL A 374 11.04 3.66 16.60
CA VAL A 374 12.11 2.73 16.27
C VAL A 374 12.88 3.21 15.05
N ASN A 375 14.19 3.04 15.07
CA ASN A 375 15.00 3.12 13.87
C ASN A 375 15.14 1.75 13.22
N TYR A 376 14.87 1.66 11.92
CA TYR A 376 15.32 0.56 11.08
C TYR A 376 16.50 1.02 10.23
N LEU A 377 17.63 0.30 10.29
CA LEU A 377 18.83 0.63 9.51
C LEU A 377 18.87 -0.22 8.23
N TYR A 378 19.06 0.46 7.11
CA TYR A 378 19.23 -0.10 5.77
C TYR A 378 20.72 -0.13 5.41
N ASP A 379 21.41 -1.16 5.84
CA ASP A 379 22.78 -1.41 5.42
C ASP A 379 22.80 -2.01 4.01
N LEU A 380 23.24 -1.21 3.03
CA LEU A 380 23.25 -1.56 1.61
C LEU A 380 23.99 -2.87 1.31
N THR A 381 24.94 -3.29 2.16
CA THR A 381 25.71 -4.52 2.00
C THR A 381 24.97 -5.76 2.50
N SER A 382 24.08 -5.62 3.49
CA SER A 382 23.36 -6.73 4.12
C SER A 382 21.86 -6.80 3.80
N ILE A 383 21.29 -5.83 3.08
CA ILE A 383 19.85 -5.81 2.69
C ILE A 383 19.40 -7.13 2.07
N ALA A 384 20.16 -7.69 1.12
CA ALA A 384 19.77 -8.93 0.43
C ALA A 384 19.72 -10.12 1.39
N GLN A 385 20.74 -10.27 2.23
CA GLN A 385 20.82 -11.33 3.24
C GLN A 385 19.71 -11.21 4.29
N ASN A 386 19.46 -10.00 4.79
CA ASN A 386 18.39 -9.75 5.76
C ASN A 386 17.01 -10.04 5.16
N HIS A 387 16.80 -9.62 3.91
CA HIS A 387 15.56 -9.88 3.17
C HIS A 387 15.32 -11.39 3.02
N GLU A 388 16.32 -12.14 2.57
CA GLU A 388 16.22 -13.59 2.39
C GLU A 388 15.96 -14.32 3.71
N GLY A 389 16.68 -13.95 4.78
CA GLY A 389 16.48 -14.53 6.11
C GLY A 389 15.06 -14.26 6.65
N TYR A 390 14.53 -13.06 6.44
CA TYR A 390 13.17 -12.73 6.83
C TYR A 390 12.11 -13.42 5.94
N ALA A 391 12.37 -13.54 4.64
CA ALA A 391 11.45 -14.19 3.69
C ALA A 391 11.34 -15.70 3.95
N ALA A 392 12.46 -16.37 4.20
CA ALA A 392 12.52 -17.82 4.40
C ALA A 392 12.13 -18.25 5.81
N GLU A 393 12.66 -17.58 6.84
CA GLU A 393 12.61 -18.08 8.22
C GLU A 393 11.87 -17.13 9.18
N ARG A 394 11.35 -16.00 8.68
CA ARG A 394 10.80 -14.89 9.52
C ARG A 394 11.81 -14.39 10.56
N LYS A 395 13.10 -14.56 10.28
CA LYS A 395 14.19 -14.11 11.15
C LYS A 395 14.18 -12.58 11.26
N VAL A 396 14.12 -12.07 12.49
CA VAL A 396 14.21 -10.64 12.77
C VAL A 396 15.68 -10.25 12.93
N ALA A 397 16.21 -9.51 11.97
CA ALA A 397 17.52 -8.88 12.11
C ALA A 397 17.43 -7.68 13.07
N ALA A 398 18.34 -7.61 14.03
CA ALA A 398 18.38 -6.53 15.03
C ALA A 398 19.82 -6.27 15.50
N SER A 399 20.09 -5.06 15.96
CA SER A 399 21.37 -4.69 16.58
C SER A 399 21.58 -5.40 17.91
N ALA A 400 22.84 -5.56 18.33
CA ALA A 400 23.18 -6.18 19.62
C ALA A 400 22.54 -5.43 20.81
N GLN A 401 22.42 -4.11 20.71
CA GLN A 401 21.77 -3.28 21.73
C GLN A 401 20.29 -3.60 21.86
N VAL A 402 19.56 -3.71 20.75
CA VAL A 402 18.12 -4.05 20.76
C VAL A 402 17.90 -5.48 21.25
N GLN A 403 18.78 -6.42 20.86
CA GLN A 403 18.75 -7.79 21.39
C GLN A 403 18.94 -7.83 22.90
N ALA A 404 19.87 -7.04 23.45
CA ALA A 404 20.09 -6.93 24.89
C ALA A 404 18.85 -6.36 25.61
N LEU A 405 18.24 -5.30 25.07
CA LEU A 405 17.01 -4.71 25.62
C LEU A 405 15.86 -5.73 25.67
N ALA A 406 15.67 -6.51 24.61
CA ALA A 406 14.64 -7.54 24.55
C ALA A 406 14.90 -8.67 25.57
N ALA A 407 16.14 -9.13 25.69
CA ALA A 407 16.52 -10.17 26.64
C ALA A 407 16.38 -9.71 28.10
N GLU A 408 16.65 -8.43 28.40
CA GLU A 408 16.41 -7.86 29.74
C GLU A 408 14.93 -7.78 30.08
N PHE A 409 14.07 -7.47 29.10
CA PHE A 409 12.62 -7.50 29.30
C PHE A 409 12.12 -8.90 29.62
N GLU A 410 12.56 -9.90 28.86
CA GLU A 410 12.17 -11.31 29.04
C GLU A 410 12.50 -11.82 30.46
N LYS A 411 13.65 -11.43 31.01
CA LYS A 411 14.03 -11.76 32.40
C LYS A 411 13.14 -11.09 33.46
N THR A 412 12.42 -10.03 33.10
CA THR A 412 11.53 -9.30 34.00
C THR A 412 10.11 -9.87 33.96
N THR A 413 9.75 -10.60 32.90
CA THR A 413 8.42 -11.17 32.69
C THR A 413 8.34 -12.68 32.96
N GLN A 414 9.48 -13.37 33.08
CA GLN A 414 9.61 -14.72 33.66
C GLN A 414 9.73 -14.63 35.18
#